data_AF-A0A1H1LYY2-F1
#
_entry.id   AF-A0A1H1LYY2-F1
#
_cell.length_a   1.000
_cell.length_b   1.000
_cell.length_c   1.000
_cell.angle_alpha   90.00
_cell.angle_beta   90.00
_cell.angle_gamma   90.00
#
_symmetry.space_group_name_H-M   'P 1'
#
loop_
_entity.id
_entity.type
_entity.pdbx_description
1 polymer ?
#
loop_
_entity_poly.entity_id
_entity_poly.type
_entity_poly.pdbx_seq_one_letter_code
_entity_poly.pdbx_strand_id
1 'polypeptide(L)'
;MSDVAPAPGSAGTTSERVTLTDSTAAMLRQLRALHGDLMFHQSGGCCDGSSPMCYPLGDFLTGDADVHLGDLVVEPGEATDGRADPDRFVVPVWMSRNQFEYWSHTHLTIDVVPGRGAGFSLEAPEGVRFIIRSRLFTDAEWEQLDRTATP
;
A
#
# COMPACT_ATOMS: atom_id res chain seq x y z
N MET A 1 5.12 -17.57 42.49
CA MET A 1 4.73 -18.54 41.45
C MET A 1 3.36 -18.13 40.94
N SER A 2 3.33 -17.26 39.94
CA SER A 2 2.14 -17.07 39.11
C SER A 2 2.60 -17.30 37.69
N ASP A 3 2.22 -18.47 37.22
CA ASP A 3 2.42 -19.01 35.89
C ASP A 3 1.67 -18.12 34.89
N VAL A 4 2.41 -17.45 34.00
CA VAL A 4 1.81 -16.78 32.84
C VAL A 4 1.68 -17.86 31.77
N ALA A 5 0.45 -18.36 31.61
CA ALA A 5 0.10 -19.21 30.49
C ALA A 5 0.31 -18.44 29.18
N PRO A 6 1.06 -18.99 28.20
CA PRO A 6 1.06 -18.44 26.85
C PRO A 6 -0.09 -19.07 26.04
N ALA A 7 -0.97 -18.26 25.44
CA ALA A 7 -1.70 -18.64 24.22
C ALA A 7 -2.53 -17.48 23.64
N PRO A 8 -2.84 -17.49 22.32
CA PRO A 8 -2.34 -18.38 21.27
C PRO A 8 -1.51 -17.64 20.21
N GLY A 9 -0.53 -18.33 19.64
CA GLY A 9 0.01 -17.94 18.34
C GLY A 9 -1.11 -18.08 17.31
N SER A 10 -1.45 -16.98 16.63
CA SER A 10 -2.35 -17.03 15.50
C SER A 10 -1.63 -17.70 14.33
N ALA A 11 -2.27 -18.76 13.84
CA ALA A 11 -1.91 -19.46 12.63
C ALA A 11 -1.92 -18.50 11.43
N GLY A 12 -0.79 -18.47 10.71
CA GLY A 12 -0.73 -18.32 9.26
C GLY A 12 -1.36 -17.08 8.62
N THR A 13 -0.81 -15.90 8.90
CA THR A 13 -0.79 -14.83 7.89
C THR A 13 0.67 -14.54 7.61
N THR A 14 1.15 -14.82 6.40
CA THR A 14 2.45 -14.31 5.93
C THR A 14 2.44 -12.80 6.11
N SER A 15 3.48 -12.27 6.75
CA SER A 15 3.61 -10.82 6.95
C SER A 15 3.59 -10.10 5.60
N GLU A 16 2.74 -9.09 5.49
CA GLU A 16 2.63 -8.25 4.29
C GLU A 16 3.57 -7.05 4.40
N ARG A 17 4.22 -6.67 3.29
CA ARG A 17 5.07 -5.48 3.27
C ARG A 17 4.29 -4.18 3.17
N VAL A 18 3.12 -4.24 2.56
CA VAL A 18 2.27 -3.07 2.33
C VAL A 18 0.80 -3.41 2.57
N THR A 19 0.11 -2.54 3.29
CA THR A 19 -1.33 -2.60 3.54
C THR A 19 -1.97 -1.24 3.23
N LEU A 20 -3.30 -1.17 3.34
CA LEU A 20 -4.06 0.07 3.17
C LEU A 20 -5.01 0.31 4.34
N THR A 21 -5.38 1.57 4.54
CA THR A 21 -6.48 1.95 5.45
C THR A 21 -7.85 1.81 4.78
N ASP A 22 -8.92 1.75 5.58
CA ASP A 22 -10.31 1.72 5.08
C ASP A 22 -10.67 2.97 4.26
N SER A 23 -10.15 4.14 4.65
CA SER A 23 -10.32 5.39 3.91
C SER A 23 -9.66 5.32 2.54
N THR A 24 -8.47 4.70 2.45
CA THR A 24 -7.79 4.43 1.19
C THR A 24 -8.60 3.48 0.32
N ALA A 25 -9.18 2.43 0.92
CA ALA A 25 -10.01 1.46 0.20
C ALA A 25 -11.23 2.16 -0.44
N ALA A 26 -11.89 3.05 0.30
CA ALA A 26 -13.03 3.82 -0.20
C ALA A 26 -12.65 4.78 -1.34
N MET A 27 -11.50 5.45 -1.23
CA MET A 27 -10.99 6.32 -2.29
C MET A 27 -10.62 5.50 -3.54
N LEU A 28 -9.96 4.36 -3.38
CA LEU A 28 -9.58 3.50 -4.52
C LEU A 28 -10.80 2.96 -5.28
N ARG A 29 -11.91 2.64 -4.60
CA ARG A 29 -13.17 2.28 -5.25
C ARG A 29 -13.68 3.41 -6.15
N GLN A 30 -13.69 4.65 -5.65
CA GLN A 30 -14.08 5.82 -6.45
C GLN A 30 -13.18 5.98 -7.67
N LEU A 31 -11.85 5.96 -7.47
CA LEU A 31 -10.89 6.15 -8.54
C LEU A 31 -10.97 5.04 -9.59
N ARG A 32 -11.16 3.78 -9.18
CA ARG A 32 -11.29 2.65 -10.09
C ARG A 32 -12.53 2.78 -10.98
N ALA A 33 -13.66 3.20 -10.41
CA ALA A 33 -14.88 3.43 -11.18
C ALA A 33 -14.70 4.51 -12.27
N LEU A 34 -13.80 5.47 -12.05
CA LEU A 34 -13.52 6.57 -12.98
C LEU A 34 -12.42 6.25 -14.00
N HIS A 35 -11.40 5.47 -13.59
CA HIS A 35 -10.15 5.34 -14.33
C HIS A 35 -9.80 3.90 -14.73
N GLY A 36 -10.57 2.91 -14.29
CA GLY A 36 -10.26 1.49 -14.48
C GLY A 36 -9.28 0.97 -13.42
N ASP A 37 -8.61 -0.14 -13.73
CA ASP A 37 -7.67 -0.75 -12.79
C ASP A 37 -6.52 0.22 -12.45
N LEU A 38 -6.04 0.14 -11.21
CA LEU A 38 -5.15 1.12 -10.62
C LEU A 38 -3.80 0.49 -10.27
N MET A 39 -2.79 1.32 -10.06
CA MET A 39 -1.51 0.95 -9.47
C MET A 39 -0.95 2.08 -8.61
N PHE A 40 -0.11 1.73 -7.64
CA PHE A 40 0.72 2.71 -6.93
C PHE A 40 2.16 2.65 -7.39
N HIS A 41 2.80 3.81 -7.49
CA HIS A 41 4.24 3.93 -7.56
C HIS A 41 4.75 4.98 -6.58
N GLN A 42 5.85 4.66 -5.89
CA GLN A 42 6.58 5.61 -5.07
C GLN A 42 8.03 5.76 -5.54
N SER A 43 8.38 6.99 -5.92
CA SER A 43 9.74 7.33 -6.36
C SER A 43 10.61 7.90 -5.23
N GLY A 44 11.92 7.73 -5.33
CA GLY A 44 12.88 8.48 -4.50
C GLY A 44 13.12 9.87 -5.10
N GLY A 45 12.51 10.91 -4.54
CA GLY A 45 12.57 12.30 -5.02
C GLY A 45 13.18 13.28 -4.00
N CYS A 46 13.64 14.44 -4.49
CA CYS A 46 14.62 15.37 -3.89
C CYS A 46 14.31 15.95 -2.49
N CYS A 47 13.10 15.77 -1.95
CA CYS A 47 12.81 16.08 -0.56
C CYS A 47 12.16 14.84 0.07
N ASP A 48 12.76 14.34 1.15
CA ASP A 48 12.17 13.51 2.23
C ASP A 48 11.32 12.25 1.90
N GLY A 49 11.30 11.79 0.65
CA GLY A 49 10.53 10.62 0.23
C GLY A 49 9.19 11.06 -0.35
N SER A 50 9.01 10.83 -1.65
CA SER A 50 7.79 11.26 -2.32
C SER A 50 6.56 10.54 -1.76
N SER A 51 5.41 11.22 -1.73
CA SER A 51 4.14 10.57 -1.44
C SER A 51 3.88 9.45 -2.47
N PRO A 52 3.25 8.33 -2.08
CA PRO A 52 2.83 7.32 -3.05
C PRO A 52 1.86 7.96 -4.04
N MET A 53 2.03 7.70 -5.33
CA MET A 53 1.16 8.21 -6.39
C MET A 53 0.33 7.08 -6.97
N CYS A 54 -0.96 7.34 -7.17
CA CYS A 54 -1.92 6.42 -7.77
C CYS A 54 -2.11 6.76 -9.25
N TYR A 55 -2.02 5.73 -10.10
CA TYR A 55 -2.13 5.80 -11.55
C TYR A 55 -3.10 4.75 -12.08
N PRO A 56 -3.62 4.90 -13.31
CA PRO A 56 -4.16 3.78 -14.05
C PRO A 56 -3.10 2.68 -14.23
N LEU A 57 -3.50 1.43 -14.16
CA LEU A 57 -2.59 0.29 -14.31
C LEU A 57 -1.93 0.32 -15.69
N GLY A 58 -0.60 0.35 -15.71
CA GLY A 58 0.21 0.36 -16.93
C GLY A 58 0.61 1.75 -17.44
N ASP A 59 0.05 2.84 -16.89
CA ASP A 59 0.43 4.21 -17.29
C ASP A 59 1.82 4.59 -16.74
N PHE A 60 2.19 4.07 -15.57
CA PHE A 60 3.56 4.15 -15.07
C PHE A 60 4.32 2.89 -15.48
N LEU A 61 5.38 3.05 -16.28
CA LEU A 61 6.22 1.93 -16.71
C LEU A 61 7.19 1.54 -15.59
N THR A 62 7.00 0.36 -15.02
CA THR A 62 7.94 -0.24 -14.06
C THR A 62 9.01 -1.06 -14.77
N GLY A 63 10.16 -1.24 -14.13
CA GLY A 63 11.24 -2.09 -14.65
C GLY A 63 12.19 -2.58 -13.55
N ASP A 64 13.41 -2.98 -13.92
CA ASP A 64 14.39 -3.53 -12.98
C ASP A 64 14.80 -2.58 -11.84
N ALA A 65 14.56 -1.28 -12.03
CA ALA A 65 14.78 -0.23 -11.04
C ALA A 65 13.64 -0.10 -10.02
N ASP A 66 12.57 -0.87 -10.15
CA ASP A 66 11.42 -0.84 -9.25
C ASP A 66 11.23 -2.20 -8.57
N VAL A 67 10.75 -2.16 -7.33
CA VAL A 67 10.46 -3.31 -6.50
C VAL A 67 8.95 -3.37 -6.30
N HIS A 68 8.35 -4.51 -6.65
CA HIS A 68 6.97 -4.82 -6.29
C HIS A 68 6.93 -5.10 -4.79
N LEU A 69 6.25 -4.23 -4.04
CA LEU A 69 6.14 -4.39 -2.58
C LEU A 69 5.07 -5.40 -2.21
N GLY A 70 4.04 -5.50 -3.02
CA GLY A 70 2.89 -6.35 -2.80
C GLY A 70 1.65 -5.79 -3.47
N ASP A 71 0.55 -6.49 -3.24
CA ASP A 71 -0.73 -6.30 -3.90
C ASP A 71 -1.78 -5.93 -2.85
N LEU A 72 -2.32 -4.71 -2.96
CA LEU A 72 -3.39 -4.26 -2.09
C LEU A 72 -4.70 -4.89 -2.52
N VAL A 73 -5.29 -5.72 -1.66
CA VAL A 73 -6.61 -6.28 -1.88
C VAL A 73 -7.67 -5.29 -1.39
N VAL A 74 -8.51 -4.82 -2.30
CA VAL A 74 -9.66 -3.97 -1.98
C VAL A 74 -10.93 -4.82 -2.05
N GLU A 75 -11.54 -5.05 -0.90
CA GLU A 75 -12.82 -5.76 -0.79
C GLU A 75 -14.00 -4.88 -1.26
N PRO A 76 -15.12 -5.50 -1.68
CA PRO A 76 -16.34 -4.78 -2.04
C PRO A 76 -16.81 -3.85 -0.92
N GLY A 77 -17.39 -2.71 -1.27
CA GLY A 77 -17.85 -1.75 -0.29
C GLY A 77 -18.27 -0.41 -0.87
N GLU A 78 -18.46 0.57 -0.02
CA GLU A 78 -18.85 1.92 -0.43
C GLU A 78 -17.61 2.78 -0.75
N ALA A 79 -17.67 3.49 -1.86
CA ALA A 79 -16.69 4.49 -2.29
C ALA A 79 -16.88 5.81 -1.53
N THR A 80 -15.90 6.70 -1.59
CA THR A 80 -15.97 8.01 -0.91
C THR A 80 -17.08 8.93 -1.41
N ASP A 81 -17.58 8.73 -2.64
CA ASP A 81 -18.73 9.45 -3.21
C ASP A 81 -20.09 8.80 -2.88
N GLY A 82 -20.10 7.75 -2.04
CA GLY A 82 -21.30 7.04 -1.60
C GLY A 82 -21.80 5.97 -2.57
N ARG A 83 -21.11 5.72 -3.69
CA ARG A 83 -21.47 4.63 -4.61
C ARG A 83 -20.98 3.28 -4.06
N ALA A 84 -21.77 2.23 -4.24
CA ALA A 84 -21.31 0.88 -3.99
C ALA A 84 -20.40 0.40 -5.13
N ASP A 85 -19.26 -0.20 -4.78
CA ASP A 85 -18.45 -1.05 -5.65
C ASP A 85 -18.64 -2.51 -5.22
N PRO A 86 -19.33 -3.34 -6.03
CA PRO A 86 -19.62 -4.72 -5.68
C PRO A 86 -18.42 -5.66 -5.87
N ASP A 87 -17.36 -5.19 -6.53
CA ASP A 87 -16.28 -6.06 -6.99
C ASP A 87 -15.05 -5.97 -6.10
N ARG A 88 -14.47 -7.14 -5.79
CA ARG A 88 -13.13 -7.22 -5.21
C ARG A 88 -12.09 -6.97 -6.30
N PHE A 89 -11.07 -6.17 -6.01
CA PHE A 89 -9.96 -5.95 -6.94
C PHE A 89 -8.61 -5.83 -6.22
N VAL A 90 -7.54 -5.78 -7.01
CA VAL A 90 -6.17 -5.70 -6.55
C VAL A 90 -5.50 -4.47 -7.12
N VAL A 91 -4.71 -3.77 -6.31
CA VAL A 91 -3.89 -2.62 -6.71
C VAL A 91 -2.42 -2.92 -6.41
N PRO A 92 -1.57 -3.20 -7.42
CA PRO A 92 -0.15 -3.46 -7.21
C PRO A 92 0.57 -2.20 -6.75
N VAL A 93 1.50 -2.36 -5.79
CA VAL A 93 2.31 -1.27 -5.25
C VAL A 93 3.77 -1.46 -5.60
N TRP A 94 4.33 -0.44 -6.23
CA TRP A 94 5.73 -0.41 -6.65
C TRP A 94 6.47 0.71 -5.95
N MET A 95 7.76 0.48 -5.70
CA MET A 95 8.66 1.48 -5.14
C MET A 95 10.00 1.42 -5.86
N SER A 96 10.64 2.56 -6.10
CA SER A 96 11.99 2.53 -6.67
C SER A 96 12.96 1.78 -5.75
N ARG A 97 13.89 1.02 -6.34
CA ARG A 97 14.87 0.19 -5.60
C ARG A 97 15.64 0.97 -4.56
N ASN A 98 16.13 2.17 -4.92
CA ASN A 98 16.85 3.03 -3.97
C ASN A 98 15.97 3.44 -2.79
N GLN A 99 14.69 3.72 -3.02
CA GLN A 99 13.78 4.07 -1.94
C GLN A 99 13.45 2.84 -1.08
N PHE A 100 13.31 1.67 -1.72
CA PHE A 100 13.09 0.39 -1.04
C PHE A 100 14.21 0.01 -0.10
N GLU A 101 15.48 0.26 -0.45
CA GLU A 101 16.62 -0.02 0.45
C GLU A 101 16.43 0.64 1.82
N TYR A 102 15.95 1.88 1.87
CA TYR A 102 15.66 2.60 3.11
C TYR A 102 14.46 2.05 3.89
N TRP A 103 13.43 1.56 3.19
CA TRP A 103 12.17 1.08 3.80
C TRP A 103 12.09 -0.44 3.96
N SER A 104 13.11 -1.16 3.53
CA SER A 104 13.11 -2.63 3.42
C SER A 104 12.74 -3.35 4.71
N HIS A 105 13.07 -2.75 5.86
CA HIS A 105 12.82 -3.23 7.23
C HIS A 105 11.52 -2.70 7.86
N THR A 106 10.63 -2.09 7.06
CA THR A 106 9.39 -1.49 7.55
C THR A 106 8.15 -2.07 6.89
N HIS A 107 7.10 -2.23 7.68
CA HIS A 107 5.75 -2.39 7.18
C HIS A 107 5.21 -1.03 6.77
N LEU A 108 4.70 -0.94 5.55
CA LEU A 108 4.12 0.27 5.00
C LEU A 108 2.60 0.19 4.99
N THR A 109 1.94 1.29 5.29
CA THR A 109 0.49 1.42 5.14
C THR A 109 0.21 2.64 4.27
N ILE A 110 -0.48 2.42 3.16
CA ILE A 110 -1.00 3.51 2.34
C ILE A 110 -2.24 4.07 3.04
N ASP A 111 -2.19 5.36 3.32
CA ASP A 111 -3.30 6.11 3.89
C ASP A 111 -3.66 7.31 3.01
N VAL A 112 -4.87 7.84 3.16
CA VAL A 112 -5.35 9.01 2.44
C VAL A 112 -5.78 10.08 3.44
N VAL A 113 -5.32 11.31 3.21
CA VAL A 113 -5.59 12.45 4.09
C VAL A 113 -6.00 13.68 3.28
N PRO A 114 -6.77 14.61 3.86
CA PRO A 114 -7.03 15.90 3.22
C PRO A 114 -5.74 16.64 2.88
N GLY A 115 -5.67 17.22 1.69
CA GLY A 115 -4.50 17.97 1.26
C GLY A 115 -4.33 17.96 -0.25
N ARG A 116 -3.37 18.76 -0.72
CA ARG A 116 -3.04 18.80 -2.15
C ARG A 116 -2.29 17.52 -2.53
N GLY A 117 -2.92 16.69 -3.38
CA GLY A 117 -2.29 15.54 -4.03
C GLY A 117 -1.10 15.95 -4.91
N ALA A 118 -0.24 14.97 -5.22
CA ALA A 118 0.80 15.17 -6.23
C ALA A 118 0.12 15.41 -7.59
N GLY A 119 0.66 16.32 -8.40
CA GLY A 119 -0.02 16.81 -9.62
C GLY A 119 -0.33 15.73 -10.67
N PHE A 120 0.27 14.55 -10.57
CA PHE A 120 0.04 13.42 -11.46
C PHE A 120 -0.76 12.27 -10.82
N SER A 121 -1.10 12.37 -9.54
CA SER A 121 -1.81 11.32 -8.81
C SER A 121 -3.32 11.49 -8.97
N LEU A 122 -4.04 10.37 -9.20
CA LEU A 122 -5.46 10.38 -9.57
C LEU A 122 -6.40 11.00 -8.53
N GLU A 123 -6.06 10.97 -7.24
CA GLU A 123 -6.87 11.53 -6.15
C GLU A 123 -6.77 13.05 -6.04
N ALA A 124 -5.82 13.68 -6.73
CA ALA A 124 -5.56 15.12 -6.58
C ALA A 124 -6.81 16.02 -6.81
N PRO A 125 -7.70 15.74 -7.80
CA PRO A 125 -8.94 16.51 -7.98
C PRO A 125 -9.93 16.39 -6.81
N GLU A 126 -9.83 15.33 -6.00
CA GLU A 126 -10.71 15.08 -4.85
C GLU A 126 -10.29 15.84 -3.59
N GLY A 127 -9.23 16.66 -3.66
CA GLY A 127 -8.76 17.48 -2.54
C GLY A 127 -8.10 16.68 -1.41
N VAL A 128 -7.68 15.45 -1.71
CA VAL A 128 -6.93 14.57 -0.82
C VAL A 128 -5.57 14.23 -1.42
N ARG A 129 -4.75 13.54 -0.62
CA ARG A 129 -3.48 12.97 -1.06
C ARG A 129 -3.23 11.64 -0.36
N PHE A 130 -2.60 10.72 -1.07
CA PHE A 130 -2.05 9.52 -0.43
C PHE A 130 -0.76 9.84 0.33
N ILE A 131 -0.54 9.12 1.42
CA ILE A 131 0.67 9.15 2.24
C ILE A 131 1.07 7.73 2.62
N ILE A 132 2.33 7.56 3.01
CA ILE A 132 2.78 6.33 3.64
C ILE A 132 2.97 6.56 5.12
N ARG A 133 2.38 5.65 5.90
CA ARG A 133 2.71 5.43 7.30
C ARG A 133 3.62 4.21 7.38
N SER A 134 4.56 4.23 8.29
CA SER A 134 5.51 3.13 8.44
C SER A 134 5.70 2.75 9.90
N ARG A 135 6.01 1.48 10.11
CA ARG A 135 6.50 0.93 11.37
C ARG A 135 7.58 -0.08 11.07
N LEU A 136 8.51 -0.29 12.01
CA LEU A 136 9.46 -1.39 11.89
C LEU A 136 8.71 -2.74 11.93
N PHE A 137 9.21 -3.72 11.18
CA PHE A 137 8.81 -5.10 11.41
C PHE A 137 9.28 -5.56 12.79
N THR A 138 8.49 -6.41 13.41
CA THR A 138 8.96 -7.25 14.52
C THR A 138 9.82 -8.40 13.99
N ASP A 139 10.66 -8.99 14.84
CA ASP A 139 11.53 -10.11 14.44
C ASP A 139 10.73 -11.27 13.82
N ALA A 140 9.57 -11.60 14.39
CA ALA A 140 8.70 -12.65 13.87
C ALA A 140 8.12 -12.33 12.49
N GLU A 141 7.77 -11.07 12.22
CA GLU A 141 7.29 -10.61 10.91
C GLU A 141 8.42 -10.61 9.88
N TRP A 142 9.62 -10.21 10.30
CA TRP A 142 10.82 -10.22 9.45
C TRP A 142 11.17 -11.64 9.00
N GLU A 143 11.21 -12.59 9.94
CA GLU A 143 11.45 -14.01 9.63
C GLU A 143 10.38 -14.59 8.69
N GLN A 144 9.13 -14.13 8.79
CA GLN A 144 8.08 -14.56 7.86
C GLN A 144 8.33 -14.05 6.45
N LEU A 145 8.76 -12.79 6.29
CA LEU A 145 9.07 -12.19 4.99
C LEU A 145 10.26 -12.86 4.30
N ASP A 146 11.33 -13.16 5.05
CA ASP A 146 12.53 -13.82 4.51
C ASP A 146 12.24 -15.24 4.01
N ARG A 147 11.32 -15.96 4.68
CA ARG A 147 10.90 -17.30 4.25
C ARG A 147 10.10 -17.29 2.95
N THR A 148 9.35 -16.22 2.66
CA THR A 148 8.61 -16.06 1.39
C THR A 148 9.50 -15.57 0.25
N ALA A 149 10.69 -15.03 0.55
CA ALA A 149 11.64 -14.47 -0.42
C ALA A 149 12.71 -15.46 -0.91
N THR A 150 12.63 -16.73 -0.53
CA THR A 150 13.56 -17.79 -0.96
C THR A 150 13.08 -18.39 -2.30
N PRO A 151 13.97 -18.58 -3.31
CA PRO A 151 13.62 -18.79 -4.73
C PRO A 151 12.91 -20.11 -5.05
#